data_AF-A0AA37UMP8-F1
#
_entry.id   AF-A0AA37UMP8-F1
#
_cell.length_a   1.000
_cell.length_b   1.000
_cell.length_c   1.000
_cell.angle_alpha   90.00
_cell.angle_beta   90.00
_cell.angle_gamma   90.00
#
_symmetry.space_group_name_H-M   'P 1'
#
loop_
_entity.id
_entity.type
_entity.pdbx_description
1 polymer ?
#
loop_
_entity_poly.entity_id
_entity_poly.type
_entity_poly.pdbx_seq_one_letter_code
_entity_poly.pdbx_strand_id
1 'polypeptide(L)'
;MRRSATLLEAVETYEIEALRAESTLAAVVADSRGDLVALREVPATPETGAAAAELEAALAALPAAGTPSDPFGDLSRLREANTALDDAVARARDRAARPAPSREALTHAIDDAERQLAVARDVIAGHRGYIGADARTRLAEAERALTDVHRHGTDDDAREQAFGLARRAAQLASQALDLARRDIDGEHGDEWGWDDGRGRRRGGDGGFGGLGALGGLGGGRRTNDLGGLAGGILGGMVLGGLMDDIFD
;
A
#
# COMPACT_ATOMS: atom_id res chain seq x y z
N MET A 1 -19.60 -45.88 -48.75
CA MET A 1 -20.36 -44.65 -49.06
C MET A 1 -20.51 -43.68 -47.88
N ARG A 2 -20.80 -44.15 -46.65
CA ARG A 2 -20.98 -43.24 -45.48
C ARG A 2 -19.74 -42.40 -45.12
N ARG A 3 -18.52 -42.94 -45.25
CA ARG A 3 -17.25 -42.21 -44.99
C ARG A 3 -16.94 -41.07 -45.99
N SER A 4 -17.35 -41.21 -47.25
CA SER A 4 -17.09 -40.17 -48.26
C SER A 4 -18.03 -38.99 -48.09
N ALA A 5 -19.28 -39.23 -47.69
CA ALA A 5 -20.24 -38.18 -47.38
C ALA A 5 -19.81 -37.34 -46.16
N THR A 6 -19.32 -37.99 -45.09
CA THR A 6 -18.85 -37.28 -43.88
C THR A 6 -17.61 -36.43 -44.13
N LEU A 7 -16.73 -36.82 -45.06
CA LEU A 7 -15.55 -36.01 -45.41
C LEU A 7 -15.93 -34.79 -46.24
N LEU A 8 -16.90 -34.91 -47.14
CA LEU A 8 -17.39 -33.77 -47.93
C LEU A 8 -18.10 -32.74 -47.04
N GLU A 9 -18.95 -33.19 -46.11
CA GLU A 9 -19.62 -32.32 -45.14
C GLU A 9 -18.63 -31.59 -44.22
N ALA A 10 -17.55 -32.27 -43.79
CA ALA A 10 -16.49 -31.65 -43.00
C ALA A 10 -15.70 -30.58 -43.78
N VAL A 11 -15.46 -30.80 -45.08
CA VAL A 11 -14.78 -29.83 -45.96
C VAL A 11 -15.66 -28.60 -46.20
N GLU A 12 -16.94 -28.80 -46.52
CA GLU A 12 -17.88 -27.68 -46.72
C GLU A 12 -18.03 -26.84 -45.44
N THR A 13 -18.09 -27.51 -44.27
CA THR A 13 -18.11 -26.82 -42.98
C THR A 13 -16.83 -26.02 -42.76
N TYR A 14 -15.65 -26.61 -43.03
CA TYR A 14 -14.37 -25.93 -42.90
C TYR A 14 -14.25 -24.71 -43.82
N GLU A 15 -14.71 -24.80 -45.07
CA GLU A 15 -14.69 -23.66 -46.01
C GLU A 15 -15.55 -22.49 -45.50
N ILE A 16 -16.75 -22.77 -44.99
CA ILE A 16 -17.63 -21.76 -44.40
C ILE A 16 -16.99 -21.13 -43.16
N GLU A 17 -16.37 -21.94 -42.30
CA GLU A 17 -15.70 -21.45 -41.10
C GLU A 17 -14.44 -20.63 -41.42
N ALA A 18 -13.67 -21.03 -42.43
CA ALA A 18 -12.49 -20.30 -42.89
C ALA A 18 -12.87 -18.91 -43.43
N LEU A 19 -13.92 -18.80 -44.24
CA LEU A 19 -14.44 -17.51 -44.73
C LEU A 19 -14.91 -16.61 -43.58
N ARG A 20 -15.54 -17.18 -42.55
CA ARG A 20 -15.91 -16.44 -41.34
C ARG A 20 -14.68 -15.98 -40.56
N ALA A 21 -13.66 -16.82 -40.44
CA ALA A 21 -12.40 -16.47 -39.80
C ALA A 21 -11.69 -15.34 -40.55
N GLU A 22 -11.67 -15.36 -41.88
CA GLU A 22 -11.12 -14.27 -42.71
C GLU A 22 -11.85 -12.93 -42.50
N SER A 23 -13.19 -12.94 -42.49
CA SER A 23 -13.96 -11.71 -42.24
C SER A 23 -13.75 -11.17 -40.82
N THR A 24 -13.61 -12.06 -39.83
CA THR A 24 -13.27 -11.71 -38.45
C THR A 24 -11.85 -11.14 -38.37
N LEU A 25 -10.89 -11.75 -39.07
CA LEU A 25 -9.50 -11.31 -39.10
C LEU A 25 -9.38 -9.88 -39.61
N ALA A 26 -10.10 -9.51 -40.67
CA ALA A 26 -10.10 -8.15 -41.19
C ALA A 26 -10.58 -7.12 -40.15
N ALA A 27 -11.61 -7.46 -39.36
CA ALA A 27 -12.09 -6.61 -38.28
C ALA A 27 -11.06 -6.48 -37.15
N VAL A 28 -10.45 -7.59 -36.72
CA VAL A 28 -9.42 -7.59 -35.66
C VAL A 28 -8.18 -6.81 -36.10
N VAL A 29 -7.75 -6.92 -37.36
CA VAL A 29 -6.63 -6.14 -37.90
C VAL A 29 -6.89 -4.64 -37.83
N ALA A 30 -8.11 -4.20 -38.14
CA ALA A 30 -8.48 -2.79 -38.05
C ALA A 30 -8.46 -2.30 -36.60
N ASP A 31 -8.97 -3.12 -35.67
CA ASP A 31 -9.00 -2.85 -34.24
C ASP A 31 -7.59 -2.76 -33.65
N SER A 32 -6.74 -3.78 -33.89
CA SER A 32 -5.34 -3.81 -33.46
C SER A 32 -4.53 -2.59 -33.93
N ARG A 33 -4.77 -2.11 -35.15
CA ARG A 33 -4.13 -0.88 -35.64
C ARG A 33 -4.62 0.35 -34.88
N GLY A 34 -5.89 0.38 -34.51
CA GLY A 34 -6.46 1.40 -33.64
C GLY A 34 -5.82 1.36 -32.24
N ASP A 35 -5.64 0.18 -31.67
CA ASP A 35 -5.03 0.00 -30.35
C ASP A 35 -3.57 0.48 -30.32
N LEU A 36 -2.79 0.19 -31.36
CA LEU A 36 -1.42 0.70 -31.50
C LEU A 36 -1.37 2.23 -31.60
N VAL A 37 -2.39 2.87 -32.19
CA VAL A 37 -2.51 4.34 -32.19
C VAL A 37 -2.91 4.85 -30.81
N ALA A 38 -3.89 4.21 -30.16
CA ALA A 38 -4.37 4.57 -28.83
C ALA A 38 -3.29 4.37 -27.74
N LEU A 39 -2.35 3.45 -27.96
CA LEU A 39 -1.20 3.22 -27.08
C LEU A 39 -0.35 4.47 -26.85
N ARG A 40 -0.38 5.44 -27.77
CA ARG A 40 0.35 6.72 -27.62
C ARG A 40 -0.12 7.55 -26.43
N GLU A 41 -1.35 7.33 -25.97
CA GLU A 41 -1.94 7.99 -24.80
C GLU A 41 -1.69 7.19 -23.51
N VAL A 42 -1.04 6.03 -23.59
CA VAL A 42 -0.70 5.17 -22.45
C VAL A 42 0.73 5.49 -21.99
N PRO A 43 1.01 5.44 -20.67
CA PRO A 43 2.38 5.54 -20.16
C PRO A 43 3.31 4.54 -20.83
N ALA A 44 4.41 5.03 -21.40
CA ALA A 44 5.40 4.19 -22.06
C ALA A 44 6.23 3.41 -21.02
N THR A 45 6.09 2.08 -21.02
CA THR A 45 6.92 1.16 -20.23
C THR A 45 7.59 0.12 -21.15
N PRO A 46 8.70 -0.52 -20.72
CA PRO A 46 9.33 -1.58 -21.49
C PRO A 46 8.35 -2.70 -21.91
N GLU A 47 7.40 -3.04 -21.03
CA GLU A 47 6.39 -4.08 -21.27
C GLU A 47 5.39 -3.65 -22.35
N THR A 48 4.88 -2.41 -22.29
CA THR A 48 3.98 -1.89 -23.35
C THR A 48 4.69 -1.81 -24.70
N GLY A 49 5.97 -1.45 -24.72
CA GLY A 49 6.77 -1.42 -25.95
C GLY A 49 7.03 -2.81 -26.53
N ALA A 50 7.32 -3.79 -25.68
CA ALA A 50 7.51 -5.18 -26.09
C ALA A 50 6.20 -5.79 -26.66
N ALA A 51 5.08 -5.60 -25.96
CA ALA A 51 3.79 -6.10 -26.42
C ALA A 51 3.32 -5.43 -27.73
N ALA A 52 3.60 -4.13 -27.89
CA ALA A 52 3.34 -3.43 -29.16
C ALA A 52 4.17 -4.01 -30.31
N ALA A 53 5.46 -4.27 -30.07
CA ALA A 53 6.34 -4.87 -31.08
C ALA A 53 5.89 -6.29 -31.48
N GLU A 54 5.39 -7.09 -30.52
CA GLU A 54 4.80 -8.40 -30.80
C GLU A 54 3.53 -8.30 -31.65
N LEU A 55 2.65 -7.34 -31.35
CA LEU A 55 1.44 -7.09 -32.15
C LEU A 55 1.78 -6.60 -33.57
N GLU A 56 2.73 -5.69 -33.70
CA GLU A 56 3.23 -5.23 -35.01
C GLU A 56 3.82 -6.39 -35.82
N ALA A 57 4.59 -7.28 -35.19
CA ALA A 57 5.14 -8.46 -35.83
C ALA A 57 4.05 -9.44 -36.27
N ALA A 58 3.02 -9.66 -35.44
CA ALA A 58 1.88 -10.50 -35.78
C ALA A 58 1.10 -9.94 -36.98
N LEU A 59 0.87 -8.63 -37.02
CA LEU A 59 0.23 -7.94 -38.14
C LEU A 59 1.08 -8.00 -39.43
N ALA A 60 2.40 -7.87 -39.31
CA ALA A 60 3.31 -7.94 -40.44
C ALA A 60 3.46 -9.36 -41.02
N ALA A 61 3.23 -10.38 -40.21
CA ALA A 61 3.27 -11.78 -40.61
C ALA A 61 2.00 -12.25 -41.35
N LEU A 62 0.95 -11.43 -41.42
CA LEU A 62 -0.28 -11.77 -42.13
C LEU A 62 -0.03 -11.87 -43.65
N PRO A 63 -0.53 -12.91 -44.31
CA PRO A 63 -0.36 -13.06 -45.75
C PRO A 63 -1.20 -12.05 -46.54
N ALA A 64 -0.75 -11.76 -47.76
CA ALA A 64 -1.50 -10.92 -48.69
C ALA A 64 -2.83 -11.59 -49.07
N ALA A 65 -3.88 -10.78 -49.25
CA ALA A 65 -5.20 -11.24 -49.65
C ALA A 65 -5.12 -12.14 -50.91
N GLY A 66 -5.78 -13.30 -50.86
CA GLY A 66 -5.78 -14.28 -51.96
C GLY A 66 -4.60 -15.26 -51.96
N THR A 67 -3.71 -15.20 -50.96
CA THR A 67 -2.68 -16.24 -50.73
C THR A 67 -3.23 -17.33 -49.83
N PRO A 68 -2.93 -18.63 -50.06
CA PRO A 68 -3.29 -19.68 -49.12
C PRO A 68 -2.74 -19.38 -47.72
N SER A 69 -3.62 -19.32 -46.72
CA SER A 69 -3.28 -19.10 -45.31
C SER A 69 -4.01 -20.08 -44.41
N ASP A 70 -3.56 -20.19 -43.16
CA ASP A 70 -4.32 -20.72 -42.04
C ASP A 70 -4.99 -19.55 -41.27
N PRO A 71 -6.25 -19.18 -41.62
CA PRO A 71 -6.92 -18.04 -41.02
C PRO A 71 -7.19 -18.24 -39.52
N PHE A 72 -7.29 -19.47 -39.04
CA PHE A 72 -7.47 -19.76 -37.62
C PHE A 72 -6.16 -19.54 -36.85
N GLY A 73 -5.04 -20.00 -37.40
CA GLY A 73 -3.71 -19.74 -36.86
C GLY A 73 -3.38 -18.25 -36.82
N ASP A 74 -3.66 -17.52 -37.89
CA ASP A 74 -3.46 -16.07 -37.98
C ASP A 74 -4.28 -15.32 -36.93
N LEU A 75 -5.57 -15.65 -36.82
CA LEU A 75 -6.47 -15.06 -35.83
C LEU A 75 -6.05 -15.39 -34.39
N SER A 76 -5.54 -16.60 -34.14
CA SER A 76 -5.08 -17.00 -32.82
C SER A 76 -3.85 -16.21 -32.38
N ARG A 77 -2.85 -16.07 -33.27
CA ARG A 77 -1.63 -15.27 -32.98
C ARG A 77 -1.97 -13.81 -32.74
N LEU A 78 -2.88 -13.23 -33.53
CA LEU A 78 -3.28 -11.84 -33.38
C LEU A 78 -4.03 -11.60 -32.06
N ARG A 79 -4.89 -12.54 -31.66
CA ARG A 79 -5.59 -12.47 -30.36
C ARG A 79 -4.64 -12.60 -29.17
N GLU A 80 -3.63 -13.48 -29.25
CA GLU A 80 -2.58 -13.59 -28.23
C GLU A 80 -1.83 -12.27 -28.07
N ALA A 81 -1.39 -11.66 -29.18
CA ALA A 81 -0.67 -10.39 -29.15
C ALA A 81 -1.53 -9.23 -28.64
N ASN A 82 -2.81 -9.14 -29.04
CA ASN A 82 -3.74 -8.15 -28.49
C ASN A 82 -3.92 -8.33 -26.98
N THR A 83 -4.13 -9.58 -26.53
CA THR A 83 -4.29 -9.87 -25.09
C THR A 83 -3.04 -9.46 -24.30
N ALA A 84 -1.85 -9.73 -24.84
CA ALA A 84 -0.60 -9.31 -24.22
C ALA A 84 -0.48 -7.77 -24.15
N LEU A 85 -0.90 -7.06 -25.20
CA LEU A 85 -0.93 -5.59 -25.21
C LEU A 85 -1.92 -5.04 -24.18
N ASP A 86 -3.14 -5.57 -24.13
CA ASP A 86 -4.17 -5.15 -23.17
C ASP A 86 -3.70 -5.34 -21.72
N ASP A 87 -3.09 -6.48 -21.43
CA ASP A 87 -2.50 -6.78 -20.13
C ASP A 87 -1.38 -5.79 -19.77
N ALA A 88 -0.49 -5.50 -20.72
CA ALA A 88 0.60 -4.54 -20.53
C ALA A 88 0.06 -3.12 -20.28
N VAL A 89 -0.94 -2.69 -21.06
CA VAL A 89 -1.61 -1.39 -20.90
C VAL A 89 -2.32 -1.31 -19.55
N ALA A 90 -3.01 -2.36 -19.13
CA ALA A 90 -3.68 -2.42 -17.83
C ALA A 90 -2.67 -2.27 -16.68
N ARG A 91 -1.54 -2.98 -16.74
CA ARG A 91 -0.46 -2.87 -15.75
C ARG A 91 0.17 -1.48 -15.75
N ALA A 92 0.44 -0.90 -16.93
CA ALA A 92 1.00 0.45 -17.06
C ALA A 92 0.06 1.51 -16.45
N ARG A 93 -1.25 1.38 -16.70
CA ARG A 93 -2.28 2.26 -16.10
C ARG A 93 -2.39 2.10 -14.60
N ASP A 94 -2.40 0.86 -14.07
CA ASP A 94 -2.39 0.65 -12.61
C ASP A 94 -1.13 1.27 -11.98
N ARG A 95 0.02 1.17 -12.65
CA ARG A 95 1.26 1.79 -12.16
C ARG A 95 1.24 3.30 -12.21
N ALA A 96 0.70 3.90 -13.26
CA ALA A 96 0.52 5.35 -13.30
C ALA A 96 -0.48 5.85 -12.24
N ALA A 97 -1.52 5.07 -11.94
CA ALA A 97 -2.48 5.39 -10.88
C ALA A 97 -1.91 5.22 -9.47
N ARG A 98 -0.93 4.33 -9.30
CA ARG A 98 -0.28 4.00 -8.02
C ARG A 98 1.25 4.02 -8.17
N PRO A 99 1.86 5.20 -8.35
CA PRO A 99 3.29 5.31 -8.54
C PRO A 99 4.03 4.83 -7.28
N ALA A 100 5.13 4.10 -7.49
CA ALA A 100 6.02 3.70 -6.42
C ALA A 100 6.60 4.94 -5.70
N PRO A 101 6.93 4.85 -4.40
CA PRO A 101 7.50 5.95 -3.64
C PRO A 101 8.78 6.44 -4.31
N SER A 102 8.97 7.76 -4.35
CA SER A 102 10.18 8.35 -4.91
C SER A 102 11.42 7.84 -4.16
N ARG A 103 12.58 7.80 -4.83
CA ARG A 103 13.84 7.40 -4.17
C ARG A 103 14.13 8.28 -2.94
N GLU A 104 13.86 9.56 -3.06
CA GLU A 104 13.97 10.51 -1.96
C GLU A 104 13.00 10.19 -0.82
N ALA A 105 11.74 9.85 -1.10
CA ALA A 105 10.79 9.44 -0.07
C ALA A 105 11.22 8.16 0.66
N LEU A 106 11.83 7.21 -0.06
CA LEU A 106 12.43 6.03 0.55
C LEU A 106 13.60 6.41 1.47
N THR A 107 14.53 7.25 1.01
CA THR A 107 15.64 7.74 1.84
C THR A 107 15.13 8.40 3.11
N HIS A 108 14.17 9.32 3.01
CA HIS A 108 13.59 9.99 4.18
C HIS A 108 12.93 9.01 5.17
N ALA A 109 12.25 7.98 4.65
CA ALA A 109 11.62 6.96 5.50
C ALA A 109 12.65 6.07 6.22
N ILE A 110 13.77 5.76 5.56
CA ILE A 110 14.89 5.01 6.17
C ILE A 110 15.53 5.86 7.27
N ASP A 111 15.88 7.11 6.97
CA ASP A 111 16.50 8.02 7.93
C ASP A 111 15.60 8.22 9.16
N ASP A 112 14.29 8.29 8.97
CA ASP A 112 13.33 8.38 10.06
C ASP A 112 13.28 7.13 10.93
N ALA A 113 13.23 5.94 10.30
CA ALA A 113 13.28 4.68 11.01
C ALA A 113 14.58 4.52 11.81
N GLU A 114 15.73 4.91 11.24
CA GLU A 114 17.03 4.89 11.89
C GLU A 114 17.08 5.81 13.11
N ARG A 115 16.58 7.05 13.00
CA ARG A 115 16.51 7.98 14.13
C ARG A 115 15.63 7.44 15.25
N GLN A 116 14.44 6.96 14.94
CA GLN A 116 13.53 6.41 15.96
C GLN A 116 14.12 5.18 16.65
N LEU A 117 14.78 4.31 15.87
CA LEU A 117 15.46 3.12 16.39
C LEU A 117 16.61 3.49 17.32
N ALA A 118 17.42 4.50 16.98
CA ALA A 118 18.50 4.99 17.83
C ALA A 118 17.97 5.48 19.18
N VAL A 119 16.92 6.32 19.16
CA VAL A 119 16.28 6.82 20.39
C VAL A 119 15.73 5.68 21.26
N ALA A 120 15.00 4.73 20.66
CA ALA A 120 14.46 3.59 21.39
C ALA A 120 15.57 2.73 22.00
N ARG A 121 16.65 2.49 21.24
CA ARG A 121 17.82 1.73 21.69
C ARG A 121 18.50 2.40 22.88
N ASP A 122 18.70 3.72 22.84
CA ASP A 122 19.36 4.47 23.92
C ASP A 122 18.54 4.42 25.22
N VAL A 123 17.22 4.65 25.14
CA VAL A 123 16.32 4.59 26.30
C VAL A 123 16.33 3.17 26.90
N ILE A 124 16.18 2.15 26.06
CA ILE A 124 16.13 0.75 26.52
C ILE A 124 17.49 0.30 27.10
N ALA A 125 18.61 0.74 26.52
CA ALA A 125 19.94 0.42 27.01
C ALA A 125 20.25 1.11 28.35
N GLY A 126 19.77 2.35 28.55
CA GLY A 126 19.95 3.09 29.80
C GLY A 126 19.18 2.52 30.99
N HIS A 127 18.09 1.78 30.76
CA HIS A 127 17.17 1.34 31.82
C HIS A 127 16.98 -0.19 31.86
N ARG A 128 18.00 -0.96 31.47
CA ARG A 128 17.92 -2.43 31.29
C ARG A 128 17.37 -3.23 32.49
N GLY A 129 17.46 -2.70 33.71
CA GLY A 129 16.92 -3.35 34.90
C GLY A 129 15.38 -3.31 34.98
N TYR A 130 14.76 -2.36 34.30
CA TYR A 130 13.34 -2.01 34.44
C TYR A 130 12.52 -2.28 33.17
N ILE A 131 13.18 -2.36 32.02
CA ILE A 131 12.49 -2.57 30.73
C ILE A 131 12.00 -4.01 30.57
N GLY A 132 10.71 -4.14 30.27
CA GLY A 132 10.03 -5.41 30.01
C GLY A 132 10.54 -6.15 28.76
N ALA A 133 10.13 -7.41 28.63
CA ALA A 133 10.47 -8.23 27.47
C ALA A 133 9.80 -7.73 26.17
N ASP A 134 8.62 -7.13 26.26
CA ASP A 134 7.84 -6.66 25.11
C ASP A 134 8.55 -5.51 24.38
N ALA A 135 9.03 -4.51 25.12
CA ALA A 135 9.78 -3.38 24.55
C ALA A 135 11.04 -3.86 23.81
N ARG A 136 11.79 -4.79 24.42
CA ARG A 136 12.99 -5.39 23.81
C ARG A 136 12.67 -6.21 22.57
N THR A 137 11.55 -6.93 22.59
CA THR A 137 11.09 -7.71 21.43
C THR A 137 10.72 -6.79 20.27
N ARG A 138 9.98 -5.71 20.53
CA ARG A 138 9.63 -4.71 19.49
C ARG A 138 10.87 -4.02 18.92
N LEU A 139 11.86 -3.72 19.76
CA LEU A 139 13.15 -3.18 19.29
C LEU A 139 13.84 -4.16 18.33
N ALA A 140 13.95 -5.44 18.71
CA ALA A 140 14.59 -6.45 17.85
C ALA A 140 13.84 -6.67 16.52
N GLU A 141 12.50 -6.60 16.54
CA GLU A 141 11.70 -6.66 15.31
C GLU A 141 11.91 -5.43 14.42
N ALA A 142 12.04 -4.23 15.01
CA ALA A 142 12.35 -3.01 14.28
C ALA A 142 13.74 -3.10 13.59
N GLU A 143 14.76 -3.58 14.32
CA GLU A 143 16.11 -3.82 13.78
C GLU A 143 16.09 -4.81 12.62
N ARG A 144 15.32 -5.89 12.75
CA ARG A 144 15.18 -6.87 11.68
C ARG A 144 14.51 -6.27 10.44
N ALA A 145 13.41 -5.54 10.61
CA ALA A 145 12.71 -4.89 9.50
C ALA A 145 13.63 -3.91 8.76
N LEU A 146 14.42 -3.10 9.48
CA LEU A 146 15.37 -2.16 8.88
C LEU A 146 16.53 -2.86 8.17
N THR A 147 16.98 -4.02 8.69
CA THR A 147 17.97 -4.85 7.99
C THR A 147 17.41 -5.39 6.68
N ASP A 148 16.13 -5.77 6.65
CA ASP A 148 15.47 -6.30 5.46
C ASP A 148 15.30 -5.23 4.37
N VAL A 149 15.08 -3.95 4.73
CA VAL A 149 15.03 -2.81 3.77
C VAL A 149 16.25 -2.80 2.84
N HIS A 150 17.45 -3.06 3.38
CA HIS A 150 18.71 -2.99 2.65
C HIS A 150 18.98 -4.19 1.72
N ARG A 151 18.12 -5.21 1.70
CA ARG A 151 18.31 -6.43 0.89
C ARG A 151 17.59 -6.41 -0.46
N HIS A 152 16.79 -5.38 -0.73
CA HIS A 152 15.95 -5.31 -1.93
C HIS A 152 16.69 -4.77 -3.17
N GLY A 153 16.15 -5.11 -4.35
CA GLY A 153 16.64 -4.65 -5.65
C GLY A 153 16.38 -3.16 -5.92
N THR A 154 16.58 -2.74 -7.17
CA THR A 154 16.46 -1.32 -7.58
C THR A 154 15.23 -1.00 -8.42
N ASP A 155 14.38 -2.00 -8.69
CA ASP A 155 13.11 -1.83 -9.40
C ASP A 155 12.03 -1.20 -8.51
N ASP A 156 10.91 -0.84 -9.13
CA ASP A 156 9.82 -0.11 -8.48
C ASP A 156 9.10 -0.94 -7.41
N ASP A 157 8.96 -2.25 -7.63
CA ASP A 157 8.31 -3.15 -6.68
C ASP A 157 9.19 -3.38 -5.45
N ALA A 158 10.49 -3.56 -5.64
CA ALA A 158 11.50 -3.63 -4.60
C ALA A 158 11.51 -2.34 -3.76
N ARG A 159 11.40 -1.19 -4.41
CA ARG A 159 11.34 0.12 -3.75
C ARG A 159 10.06 0.32 -2.94
N GLU A 160 8.90 -0.11 -3.45
CA GLU A 160 7.64 -0.11 -2.69
C GLU A 160 7.73 -1.01 -1.45
N GLN A 161 8.27 -2.22 -1.59
CA GLN A 161 8.47 -3.15 -0.48
C GLN A 161 9.42 -2.58 0.58
N ALA A 162 10.56 -2.03 0.15
CA ALA A 162 11.53 -1.38 1.01
C ALA A 162 10.92 -0.20 1.78
N PHE A 163 10.09 0.62 1.12
CA PHE A 163 9.37 1.71 1.76
C PHE A 163 8.40 1.21 2.83
N GLY A 164 7.64 0.15 2.54
CA GLY A 164 6.76 -0.51 3.50
C GLY A 164 7.51 -1.01 4.74
N LEU A 165 8.67 -1.65 4.54
CA LEU A 165 9.53 -2.14 5.62
C LEU A 165 10.11 -1.00 6.47
N ALA A 166 10.57 0.09 5.85
CA ALA A 166 11.09 1.26 6.57
C ALA A 166 10.01 1.87 7.48
N ARG A 167 8.79 2.07 6.97
CA ARG A 167 7.67 2.55 7.80
C ARG A 167 7.32 1.58 8.93
N ARG A 168 7.36 0.26 8.66
CA ARG A 168 7.12 -0.77 9.68
C ARG A 168 8.20 -0.72 10.77
N ALA A 169 9.47 -0.54 10.40
CA ALA A 169 10.58 -0.40 11.34
C ALA A 169 10.39 0.81 12.26
N ALA A 170 10.04 1.97 11.70
CA ALA A 170 9.72 3.18 12.48
C ALA A 170 8.56 2.93 13.46
N GLN A 171 7.45 2.34 12.99
CA GLN A 171 6.30 2.00 13.85
C GLN A 171 6.69 1.07 15.01
N LEU A 172 7.50 0.04 14.76
CA LEU A 172 7.97 -0.88 15.80
C LEU A 172 8.92 -0.19 16.79
N ALA A 173 9.80 0.69 16.31
CA ALA A 173 10.70 1.47 17.18
C ALA A 173 9.90 2.42 18.09
N SER A 174 8.90 3.11 17.56
CA SER A 174 7.99 3.95 18.34
C SER A 174 7.23 3.14 19.41
N GLN A 175 6.71 1.96 19.05
CA GLN A 175 6.04 1.06 20.01
C GLN A 175 6.99 0.57 21.11
N ALA A 176 8.25 0.26 20.75
CA ALA A 176 9.28 -0.14 21.72
C ALA A 176 9.56 1.00 22.72
N LEU A 177 9.67 2.24 22.23
CA LEU A 177 9.88 3.42 23.04
C LEU A 177 8.70 3.69 23.99
N ASP A 178 7.46 3.58 23.49
CA ASP A 178 6.26 3.78 24.31
C ASP A 178 6.11 2.72 25.40
N LEU A 179 6.43 1.46 25.09
CA LEU A 179 6.49 0.39 26.09
C LEU A 179 7.56 0.70 27.14
N ALA A 180 8.76 1.07 26.70
CA ALA A 180 9.85 1.39 27.61
C ALA A 180 9.54 2.57 28.53
N ARG A 181 8.87 3.61 28.02
CA ARG A 181 8.41 4.75 28.83
C ARG A 181 7.40 4.33 29.90
N ARG A 182 6.41 3.50 29.54
CA ARG A 182 5.44 2.97 30.52
C ARG A 182 6.12 2.13 31.61
N ASP A 183 7.12 1.34 31.24
CA ASP A 183 7.88 0.53 32.20
C ASP A 183 8.67 1.42 33.18
N ILE A 184 9.26 2.51 32.70
CA ILE A 184 9.98 3.50 33.53
C ILE A 184 9.02 4.27 34.44
N ASP A 185 7.89 4.74 33.92
CA ASP A 185 6.90 5.52 34.67
C ASP A 185 6.20 4.66 35.76
N GLY A 186 5.97 3.38 35.48
CA GLY A 186 5.39 2.43 36.43
C GLY A 186 6.25 2.25 37.68
N GLU A 187 7.57 2.17 37.52
CA GLU A 187 8.51 2.06 38.63
C GLU A 187 8.55 3.34 39.50
N HIS A 188 8.52 4.53 38.87
CA HIS A 188 8.46 5.79 39.62
C HIS A 188 7.15 5.97 40.40
N GLY A 189 6.04 5.36 39.96
CA GLY A 189 4.76 5.39 40.67
C GLY A 189 4.72 4.53 41.93
N ASP A 190 5.47 3.43 41.95
CA ASP A 190 5.52 2.50 43.09
C ASP A 190 6.39 3.04 44.25
N GLU A 191 7.34 3.93 43.97
CA GLU A 191 8.20 4.55 45.01
C GLU A 191 7.48 5.65 45.84
N TRP A 192 6.39 6.24 45.34
CA TRP A 192 5.59 7.26 46.06
C TRP A 192 4.30 6.72 46.69
N GLY A 193 4.12 5.39 46.69
CA GLY A 193 2.90 4.72 47.11
C GLY A 193 2.88 4.18 48.54
N TRP A 194 3.84 4.49 49.43
CA TRP A 194 3.84 3.98 50.81
C TRP A 194 4.52 4.93 51.83
N ASP A 195 3.90 6.07 52.11
CA ASP A 195 4.01 6.75 53.42
C ASP A 195 2.75 7.60 53.69
N ASP A 196 1.62 6.95 53.99
CA ASP A 196 0.64 7.53 54.89
C ASP A 196 0.72 6.83 56.25
N GLY A 197 1.90 7.00 56.87
CA GLY A 197 2.10 6.82 58.30
C GLY A 197 1.23 7.76 59.12
N ARG A 198 -0.07 7.48 59.25
CA ARG A 198 -0.91 7.94 60.37
C ARG A 198 -0.98 6.84 61.42
N GLY A 199 0.13 6.68 62.12
CA GLY A 199 0.16 5.95 63.38
C GLY A 199 -0.73 6.58 64.45
N ARG A 200 -1.11 5.72 65.42
CA ARG A 200 -1.66 6.01 66.76
C ARG A 200 -3.14 6.41 66.83
N ARG A 201 -3.98 5.54 67.41
CA ARG A 201 -4.25 5.51 68.87
C ARG A 201 -4.76 4.14 69.33
N ARG A 202 -3.90 3.45 70.06
CA ARG A 202 -4.24 2.56 71.16
C ARG A 202 -4.77 3.43 72.31
N GLY A 203 -5.94 3.09 72.85
CA GLY A 203 -6.38 3.50 74.18
C GLY A 203 -7.54 4.49 74.25
N GLY A 204 -8.60 4.07 74.94
CA GLY A 204 -9.24 4.88 75.98
C GLY A 204 -10.32 5.88 75.55
N ASP A 205 -11.46 5.73 76.20
CA ASP A 205 -12.38 6.80 76.61
C ASP A 205 -13.49 7.23 75.63
N GLY A 206 -14.69 7.28 76.21
CA GLY A 206 -15.96 7.35 75.50
C GLY A 206 -16.31 8.72 74.94
N GLY A 207 -17.27 8.69 74.01
CA GLY A 207 -17.82 9.87 73.36
C GLY A 207 -19.18 9.57 72.76
N PHE A 208 -20.21 9.60 73.60
CA PHE A 208 -21.60 9.81 73.19
C PHE A 208 -21.73 11.24 72.65
N GLY A 209 -22.33 11.45 71.47
CA GLY A 209 -22.93 12.74 71.11
C GLY A 209 -23.04 13.09 69.63
N GLY A 210 -24.29 13.32 69.17
CA GLY A 210 -24.66 14.12 67.99
C GLY A 210 -24.96 13.30 66.73
N LEU A 211 -26.19 12.87 66.39
CA LEU A 211 -27.44 13.58 66.06
C LEU A 211 -27.33 14.66 64.96
N GLY A 212 -27.93 14.37 63.79
CA GLY A 212 -28.19 15.29 62.69
C GLY A 212 -28.08 14.57 61.32
N ALA A 213 -29.01 13.71 60.91
CA ALA A 213 -30.33 14.03 60.34
C ALA A 213 -30.28 14.76 58.97
N LEU A 214 -30.79 14.03 57.97
CA LEU A 214 -31.56 14.46 56.78
C LEU A 214 -30.91 15.24 55.62
N GLY A 215 -31.14 14.69 54.42
CA GLY A 215 -31.14 15.37 53.12
C GLY A 215 -30.05 14.83 52.18
N GLY A 216 -30.30 14.32 50.98
CA GLY A 216 -31.49 14.32 50.14
C GLY A 216 -31.23 13.45 48.91
N LEU A 217 -32.32 13.23 48.18
CA LEU A 217 -32.52 12.36 47.02
C LEU A 217 -32.02 13.02 45.71
N GLY A 218 -31.57 12.20 44.75
CA GLY A 218 -31.40 12.55 43.32
C GLY A 218 -29.96 12.87 42.93
N GLY A 219 -29.37 12.41 41.83
CA GLY A 219 -29.90 11.91 40.56
C GLY A 219 -29.03 12.50 39.44
N GLY A 220 -28.68 11.73 38.42
CA GLY A 220 -27.98 12.21 37.20
C GLY A 220 -26.58 11.61 37.03
N ARG A 221 -26.40 10.54 36.23
CA ARG A 221 -26.24 10.54 34.76
C ARG A 221 -25.00 11.29 34.27
N ARG A 222 -24.04 10.47 33.79
CA ARG A 222 -23.21 10.61 32.59
C ARG A 222 -23.30 11.97 31.87
N THR A 223 -22.19 12.69 31.87
CA THR A 223 -21.87 13.69 30.85
C THR A 223 -20.55 13.34 30.18
N ASN A 224 -20.59 13.45 28.87
CA ASN A 224 -19.46 13.38 27.95
C ASN A 224 -18.64 14.66 28.14
N ASP A 225 -17.35 14.53 28.43
CA ASP A 225 -16.39 15.62 28.22
C ASP A 225 -15.73 15.41 26.85
N LEU A 226 -16.49 15.78 25.81
CA LEU A 226 -15.95 16.31 24.58
C LEU A 226 -15.94 17.83 24.71
N GLY A 227 -14.76 18.46 24.74
CA GLY A 227 -14.61 19.87 24.42
C GLY A 227 -13.80 20.68 25.43
N GLY A 228 -12.60 21.09 25.01
CA GLY A 228 -11.75 22.07 25.70
C GLY A 228 -10.32 22.02 25.15
N LEU A 229 -10.07 22.43 23.90
CA LEU A 229 -9.69 23.80 23.52
C LEU A 229 -8.38 24.30 24.15
N ALA A 230 -7.27 24.05 23.45
CA ALA A 230 -6.13 24.95 23.25
C ALA A 230 -5.23 24.26 22.20
N GLY A 231 -4.93 24.78 21.02
CA GLY A 231 -4.87 26.14 20.52
C GLY A 231 -3.50 26.31 19.86
N GLY A 232 -3.42 26.56 18.54
CA GLY A 232 -2.14 26.87 17.91
C GLY A 232 -2.00 26.74 16.38
N ILE A 233 -2.59 27.70 15.64
CA ILE A 233 -1.94 28.45 14.52
C ILE A 233 -1.67 27.65 13.23
N LEU A 234 -2.50 27.78 12.19
CA LEU A 234 -2.51 28.84 11.16
C LEU A 234 -1.31 28.82 10.18
N GLY A 235 -1.61 28.49 8.92
CA GLY A 235 -0.82 28.82 7.73
C GLY A 235 -0.99 27.75 6.66
N GLY A 236 -1.50 27.99 5.45
CA GLY A 236 -1.94 29.22 4.79
C GLY A 236 -2.53 28.85 3.42
N MET A 237 -3.49 29.66 3.02
CA MET A 237 -4.32 29.69 1.80
C MET A 237 -3.83 28.99 0.51
N VAL A 238 -4.80 28.28 -0.07
CA VAL A 238 -5.11 28.25 -1.51
C VAL A 238 -5.61 29.64 -1.95
N LEU A 239 -5.00 30.25 -2.98
CA LEU A 239 -5.65 31.20 -3.92
C LEU A 239 -4.69 31.73 -5.03
N GLY A 240 -5.15 31.68 -6.28
CA GLY A 240 -4.64 32.43 -7.45
C GLY A 240 -3.76 31.58 -8.40
N GLY A 241 -4.07 31.34 -9.68
CA GLY A 241 -4.99 32.00 -10.60
C GLY A 241 -4.34 33.25 -11.23
N LEU A 242 -3.95 33.14 -12.51
CA LEU A 242 -3.65 34.22 -13.47
C LEU A 242 -2.36 35.06 -13.32
N MET A 243 -1.40 34.80 -14.21
CA MET A 243 -0.40 35.69 -14.84
C MET A 243 0.41 34.74 -15.76
N ASP A 244 0.27 34.61 -17.07
CA ASP A 244 0.03 35.54 -18.20
C ASP A 244 0.85 36.83 -18.16
N ASP A 245 1.65 36.98 -19.22
CA ASP A 245 2.50 38.09 -19.64
C ASP A 245 3.61 38.56 -18.69
N ILE A 246 4.85 38.22 -19.04
CA ILE A 246 6.03 39.11 -19.14
C ILE A 246 7.27 38.24 -19.42
N PHE A 247 8.18 38.72 -20.27
CA PHE A 247 9.38 38.07 -20.87
C PHE A 247 9.02 37.40 -22.21
N ASP A 248 9.20 38.02 -23.39
CA ASP A 248 10.43 38.63 -23.95
C ASP A 248 11.70 37.82 -23.67
#